data_AF-A0A2V6AKL3-F1
#
_entry.id   AF-A0A2V6AKL3-F1
#
_cell.length_a   1.000
_cell.length_b   1.000
_cell.length_c   1.000
_cell.angle_alpha   90.00
_cell.angle_beta   90.00
_cell.angle_gamma   90.00
#
_symmetry.space_group_name_H-M   'P 1'
#
loop_
_entity.id
_entity.type
_entity.pdbx_description
1 polymer ?
#
loop_
_entity_poly.entity_id
_entity_poly.type
_entity_poly.pdbx_seq_one_letter_code
_entity_poly.pdbx_strand_id
1 'polypeptide(L)'
;MANTNSGRQTSAGLETDPSREIILRRHQFADFARRLTTCPPILTDTKRKRFERAEKILAVLGPDATLQRGYTITTDVDGNVIRSITSVQHKMRLRTRVSDGEIESTVTEEQARGAGERLVEKAKPVAGATQPT
;
A
#
# COMPACT_ATOMS: atom_id res chain seq x y z
N MET A 1 -88.88 20.25 -18.92
CA MET A 1 -89.16 19.51 -17.66
C MET A 1 -88.17 18.38 -17.54
N ALA A 2 -87.72 18.14 -16.31
CA ALA A 2 -86.41 17.61 -15.95
C ALA A 2 -86.16 16.13 -16.30
N ASN A 3 -84.90 15.86 -16.65
CA ASN A 3 -84.32 14.56 -16.95
C ASN A 3 -84.13 13.76 -15.65
N THR A 4 -84.56 12.50 -15.66
CA THR A 4 -84.54 11.57 -14.52
C THR A 4 -83.31 10.67 -14.60
N ASN A 5 -82.56 10.65 -13.50
CA ASN A 5 -81.85 9.50 -12.94
C ASN A 5 -80.65 8.90 -13.70
N SER A 6 -79.46 9.15 -13.16
CA SER A 6 -78.50 8.14 -12.66
C SER A 6 -77.15 8.87 -12.58
N GLY A 7 -76.69 9.22 -11.39
CA GLY A 7 -76.11 8.24 -10.49
C GLY A 7 -74.60 8.45 -10.54
N ARG A 8 -74.11 9.24 -9.58
CA ARG A 8 -72.71 9.61 -9.38
C ARG A 8 -71.77 8.42 -9.60
N GLN A 9 -70.87 8.52 -10.56
CA GLN A 9 -69.59 7.81 -10.49
C GLN A 9 -68.58 8.77 -9.87
N THR A 10 -68.44 8.71 -8.55
CA THR A 10 -67.35 9.38 -7.82
C THR A 10 -66.75 8.41 -6.82
N SER A 11 -65.46 8.13 -7.04
CA SER A 11 -64.44 7.63 -6.11
C SER A 11 -64.72 6.31 -5.37
N ALA A 12 -64.33 5.19 -6.00
CA ALA A 12 -64.10 3.93 -5.31
C ALA A 12 -62.78 4.00 -4.50
N GLY A 13 -62.88 3.76 -3.19
CA GLY A 13 -61.90 2.94 -2.46
C GLY A 13 -60.63 3.59 -1.93
N LEU A 14 -60.74 4.62 -1.07
CA LEU A 14 -59.69 4.98 -0.10
C LEU A 14 -60.13 4.62 1.33
N GLU A 15 -60.54 3.37 1.53
CA GLU A 15 -60.63 2.80 2.89
C GLU A 15 -59.39 1.96 3.14
N THR A 16 -58.27 2.66 3.36
CA THR A 16 -57.03 2.05 3.83
C THR A 16 -57.30 1.49 5.22
N ASP A 17 -57.40 0.17 5.36
CA ASP A 17 -57.55 -0.49 6.67
C ASP A 17 -56.40 -0.06 7.61
N PRO A 18 -56.69 0.72 8.67
CA PRO A 18 -55.67 1.23 9.58
C PRO A 18 -54.90 0.11 10.28
N SER A 19 -55.53 -1.05 10.47
CA SER A 19 -54.94 -2.21 11.13
C SER A 19 -53.82 -2.81 10.27
N ARG A 20 -54.06 -2.93 8.96
CA ARG A 20 -53.06 -3.38 7.99
C ARG A 20 -51.87 -2.44 7.90
N GLU A 21 -52.10 -1.13 7.93
CA GLU A 21 -51.04 -0.12 7.92
C GLU A 21 -50.16 -0.19 9.18
N ILE A 22 -50.77 -0.41 10.36
CA ILE A 22 -50.03 -0.58 11.63
C ILE A 22 -49.15 -1.84 11.58
N ILE A 23 -49.66 -2.95 11.05
CA ILE A 23 -48.91 -4.20 10.93
C ILE A 23 -47.71 -4.03 9.97
N LEU A 24 -47.92 -3.38 8.82
CA LEU A 24 -46.86 -3.11 7.85
C LEU A 24 -45.77 -2.20 8.44
N ARG A 25 -46.14 -1.13 9.13
CA ARG A 25 -45.18 -0.23 9.79
C ARG A 25 -44.40 -0.94 10.90
N ARG A 26 -45.04 -1.82 11.65
CA ARG A 26 -44.37 -2.60 12.71
C ARG A 26 -43.38 -3.62 12.14
N HIS A 27 -43.71 -4.24 11.00
CA HIS A 27 -42.79 -5.13 10.29
C HIS A 27 -41.56 -4.37 9.77
N GLN A 28 -41.78 -3.22 9.13
CA GLN A 28 -40.70 -2.35 8.66
C GLN A 28 -39.79 -1.92 9.82
N PHE A 29 -40.37 -1.53 10.95
CA PHE A 29 -39.60 -1.16 12.14
C PHE A 29 -38.75 -2.32 12.68
N ALA A 30 -39.30 -3.54 12.73
CA ALA A 30 -38.56 -4.72 13.15
C ALA A 30 -37.39 -5.05 12.20
N ASP A 31 -37.58 -4.86 10.89
CA ASP A 31 -36.52 -5.04 9.90
C ASP A 31 -35.42 -3.98 10.03
N PHE A 32 -35.78 -2.71 10.26
CA PHE A 32 -34.80 -1.66 10.51
C PHE A 32 -34.01 -1.91 11.80
N ALA A 33 -34.68 -2.28 12.89
CA ALA A 33 -34.03 -2.62 14.15
C ALA A 33 -33.05 -3.79 13.97
N ARG A 34 -33.47 -4.85 13.26
CA ARG A 34 -32.61 -6.01 12.98
C ARG A 34 -31.38 -5.62 12.15
N ARG A 35 -31.53 -4.80 11.13
CA ARG A 35 -30.42 -4.33 10.29
C ARG A 35 -29.46 -3.42 11.07
N LEU A 36 -29.99 -2.55 11.93
CA LEU A 36 -29.17 -1.70 12.80
C LEU A 36 -28.33 -2.53 13.77
N THR A 37 -28.83 -3.67 14.25
CA THR A 37 -28.05 -4.54 15.14
C THR A 37 -27.08 -5.46 14.39
N THR A 38 -27.43 -5.92 13.17
CA THR A 38 -26.64 -6.94 12.44
C THR A 38 -25.65 -6.38 11.41
N CYS A 39 -25.90 -5.21 10.81
CA CYS A 39 -25.00 -4.62 9.82
C CYS A 39 -23.69 -4.06 10.39
N PRO A 40 -23.65 -3.42 11.59
CA PRO A 40 -22.40 -2.89 12.14
C PRO A 40 -21.28 -3.93 12.29
N PRO A 41 -21.50 -5.12 12.88
CA PRO A 41 -20.42 -6.09 13.06
C PRO A 41 -19.87 -6.63 11.74
N ILE A 42 -20.72 -6.81 10.71
CA ILE A 42 -20.29 -7.29 9.38
C ILE A 42 -19.39 -6.25 8.70
N LEU A 43 -19.74 -4.97 8.78
CA LEU A 43 -18.93 -3.89 8.20
C LEU A 43 -17.59 -3.74 8.93
N THR A 44 -17.58 -3.83 10.25
CA THR A 44 -16.34 -3.76 11.03
C THR A 44 -15.45 -4.97 10.81
N ASP A 45 -16.03 -6.16 10.69
CA ASP A 45 -15.29 -7.41 10.45
C ASP A 45 -14.65 -7.40 9.06
N THR A 46 -15.37 -6.90 8.04
CA THR A 46 -14.81 -6.74 6.68
C THR A 46 -13.64 -5.75 6.67
N LYS A 47 -13.75 -4.63 7.38
CA LYS A 47 -12.65 -3.66 7.51
C LYS A 47 -11.47 -4.25 8.28
N ARG A 48 -11.72 -4.99 9.35
CA ARG A 48 -10.69 -5.68 10.15
C ARG A 48 -9.94 -6.72 9.33
N LYS A 49 -10.63 -7.60 8.61
CA LYS A 49 -10.02 -8.58 7.69
C LYS A 49 -9.16 -7.92 6.61
N ARG A 50 -9.60 -6.78 6.08
CA ARG A 50 -8.80 -6.01 5.11
C ARG A 50 -7.52 -5.45 5.75
N PHE A 51 -7.60 -4.95 6.98
CA PHE A 51 -6.46 -4.46 7.74
C PHE A 51 -5.46 -5.59 8.05
N GLU A 52 -5.93 -6.71 8.60
CA GLU A 52 -5.09 -7.88 8.90
C GLU A 52 -4.39 -8.43 7.64
N ARG A 53 -5.05 -8.40 6.48
CA ARG A 53 -4.42 -8.81 5.22
C ARG A 53 -3.31 -7.84 4.82
N ALA A 54 -3.55 -6.54 4.93
CA ALA A 54 -2.53 -5.52 4.62
C ALA A 54 -1.35 -5.62 5.60
N GLU A 55 -1.62 -5.82 6.89
CA GLU A 55 -0.61 -6.04 7.92
C GLU A 55 0.24 -7.27 7.63
N LYS A 56 -0.36 -8.41 7.25
CA LYS A 56 0.39 -9.61 6.86
C LYS A 56 1.27 -9.39 5.63
N ILE A 57 0.76 -8.68 4.62
CA ILE A 57 1.55 -8.33 3.43
C ILE A 57 2.71 -7.42 3.82
N LEU A 58 2.47 -6.41 4.66
CA LEU A 58 3.49 -5.50 5.17
C LEU A 58 4.50 -6.21 6.07
N ALA A 59 4.09 -7.20 6.85
CA ALA A 59 5.00 -8.01 7.66
C ALA A 59 5.93 -8.84 6.76
N VAL A 60 5.41 -9.40 5.66
CA VAL A 60 6.20 -10.20 4.70
C VAL A 60 7.09 -9.35 3.78
N LEU A 61 6.68 -8.12 3.46
CA LEU A 61 7.43 -7.18 2.62
C LEU A 61 8.23 -6.18 3.44
N GLY A 62 8.06 -6.17 4.75
CA GLY A 62 8.67 -5.21 5.64
C GLY A 62 10.18 -5.40 5.75
N PRO A 63 10.88 -4.37 6.25
CA PRO A 63 12.31 -4.46 6.52
C PRO A 63 12.63 -5.68 7.39
N ASP A 64 11.79 -6.02 8.37
CA ASP A 64 12.00 -7.17 9.26
C ASP A 64 12.01 -8.52 8.51
N ALA A 65 11.11 -8.72 7.54
CA ALA A 65 11.13 -9.94 6.72
C ALA A 65 12.35 -10.00 5.79
N THR A 66 12.87 -8.84 5.38
CA THR A 66 14.11 -8.77 4.60
C THR A 66 15.30 -9.12 5.48
N LEU A 67 15.35 -8.63 6.72
CA LEU A 67 16.38 -8.96 7.71
C LEU A 67 16.34 -10.44 8.10
N GLN A 68 15.15 -11.01 8.33
CA GLN A 68 14.97 -12.45 8.64
C GLN A 68 15.41 -13.38 7.52
N ARG A 69 15.40 -12.92 6.26
CA ARG A 69 15.91 -13.68 5.11
C ARG A 69 17.44 -13.68 5.00
N GLY A 70 18.13 -13.04 5.94
CA GLY A 70 19.59 -12.96 5.96
C GLY A 70 20.16 -11.82 5.14
N TYR A 71 19.34 -10.84 4.73
CA TYR A 71 19.82 -9.58 4.18
C TYR A 71 20.11 -8.58 5.30
N THR A 72 20.90 -7.57 4.98
CA THR A 72 21.23 -6.48 5.90
C THR A 72 20.87 -5.13 5.30
N ILE A 73 20.59 -4.16 6.15
CA ILE A 73 20.36 -2.77 5.73
C ILE A 73 21.49 -1.94 6.29
N THR A 74 22.33 -1.41 5.40
CA THR A 74 23.44 -0.53 5.77
C THR A 74 22.99 0.92 5.67
N THR A 75 23.18 1.66 6.76
CA THR A 75 22.85 3.06 6.92
C THR A 75 24.07 3.85 7.34
N ASP A 76 24.07 5.14 7.03
CA ASP A 76 25.02 6.11 7.58
C ASP A 76 24.67 6.50 9.02
N VAL A 77 25.56 7.23 9.70
CA VAL A 77 25.30 7.83 11.03
C VAL A 77 24.07 8.73 11.06
N ASP A 78 23.72 9.35 9.91
CA ASP A 78 22.52 10.17 9.76
C ASP A 78 21.24 9.36 9.44
N GLY A 79 21.34 8.03 9.36
CA GLY A 79 20.21 7.14 9.07
C GLY A 79 19.86 6.98 7.58
N ASN A 80 20.69 7.52 6.69
CA ASN A 80 20.50 7.39 5.24
C ASN A 80 20.90 5.99 4.76
N VAL A 81 20.02 5.30 4.01
CA VAL A 81 20.32 3.96 3.47
C VAL A 81 21.33 4.04 2.33
N ILE A 82 22.42 3.31 2.47
CA ILE A 82 23.49 3.25 1.47
C ILE A 82 23.17 2.15 0.46
N ARG A 83 22.99 2.54 -0.80
CA ARG A 83 22.67 1.63 -1.93
C ARG A 83 23.79 1.50 -2.96
N SER A 84 24.76 2.41 -2.93
CA SER A 84 25.85 2.50 -3.90
C SER A 84 27.16 2.80 -3.20
N ILE A 85 28.25 2.26 -3.74
CA ILE A 85 29.60 2.52 -3.27
C ILE A 85 30.01 4.00 -3.46
N THR A 86 29.39 4.70 -4.40
CA THR A 86 29.62 6.15 -4.63
C THR A 86 29.17 7.02 -3.46
N SER A 87 28.28 6.49 -2.61
CA SER A 87 27.77 7.17 -1.42
C SER A 87 28.61 6.88 -0.17
N VAL A 88 29.69 6.11 -0.31
CA VAL A 88 30.56 5.68 0.79
C VAL A 88 31.89 6.43 0.70
N GLN A 89 32.39 6.90 1.83
CA GLN A 89 33.70 7.55 1.92
C GLN A 89 34.64 6.76 2.84
N HIS A 90 35.94 6.85 2.56
CA HIS A 90 36.97 6.30 3.45
C HIS A 90 36.83 6.89 4.87
N LYS A 91 36.93 6.03 5.90
CA LYS A 91 36.69 6.33 7.33
C LYS A 91 35.25 6.69 7.71
N MET A 92 34.29 6.53 6.81
CA MET A 92 32.87 6.72 7.13
C MET A 92 32.38 5.64 8.09
N ARG A 93 31.54 6.02 9.06
CA ARG A 93 30.89 5.09 10.01
C ARG A 93 29.60 4.59 9.41
N LEU A 94 29.45 3.27 9.35
CA LEU A 94 28.28 2.59 8.83
C LEU A 94 27.59 1.82 9.95
N ARG A 95 26.26 1.94 10.00
CA ARG A 95 25.42 1.10 10.85
C ARG A 95 24.69 0.09 9.98
N THR A 96 24.98 -1.17 10.21
CA THR A 96 24.38 -2.29 9.50
C THR A 96 23.37 -2.95 10.42
N ARG A 97 22.09 -2.83 10.08
CA ARG A 97 21.02 -3.53 10.80
C ARG A 97 20.93 -4.97 10.28
N VAL A 98 20.92 -5.90 11.23
CA VAL A 98 20.78 -7.35 11.06
C VAL A 98 19.51 -7.82 11.80
N SER A 99 19.11 -9.08 11.62
CA SER A 99 17.88 -9.62 12.23
C SER A 99 17.93 -9.65 13.76
N ASP A 100 19.12 -9.73 14.34
CA ASP A 100 19.39 -9.87 15.77
C ASP A 100 19.97 -8.61 16.43
N GLY A 101 20.14 -7.52 15.68
CA GLY A 101 20.71 -6.28 16.23
C GLY A 101 21.25 -5.29 15.20
N GLU A 102 22.21 -4.49 15.65
CA GLU A 102 22.85 -3.44 14.86
C GLU A 102 24.36 -3.50 15.04
N ILE A 103 25.09 -3.49 13.93
CA ILE A 103 26.54 -3.56 13.89
C ILE A 103 27.07 -2.22 13.41
N GLU A 104 28.01 -1.66 14.15
CA GLU A 104 28.74 -0.49 13.71
C GLU A 104 30.07 -0.88 13.07
N SER A 105 30.37 -0.30 11.91
CA SER A 105 31.58 -0.57 11.13
C SER A 105 32.16 0.71 10.56
N THR A 106 33.46 0.71 10.29
CA THR A 106 34.15 1.85 9.66
C THR A 106 34.71 1.43 8.32
N VAL A 107 34.52 2.26 7.30
CA VAL A 107 35.00 1.98 5.93
C VAL A 107 36.51 2.13 5.89
N THR A 108 37.20 1.05 5.57
CA THR A 108 38.66 1.05 5.36
C THR A 108 39.04 1.16 3.89
N GLU A 109 38.25 0.60 2.99
CA GLU A 109 38.52 0.63 1.55
C GLU A 109 37.22 0.43 0.77
N GLU A 110 37.04 1.19 -0.31
CA GLU A 110 35.92 1.09 -1.22
C GLU A 110 36.40 0.71 -2.63
N GLN A 111 35.90 -0.42 -3.15
CA GLN A 111 36.22 -0.88 -4.50
C GLN A 111 34.96 -0.99 -5.35
N ALA A 112 34.77 -0.04 -6.27
CA ALA A 112 33.72 -0.14 -7.26
C ALA A 112 34.10 -1.17 -8.33
N ARG A 113 33.43 -2.33 -8.35
CA ARG A 113 33.50 -3.23 -9.50
C ARG A 113 32.54 -2.75 -10.59
N GLY A 114 33.06 -2.07 -11.60
CA GLY A 114 32.34 -1.84 -12.86
C GLY A 114 32.43 -0.44 -13.46
N ALA A 115 33.57 -0.13 -14.07
CA ALA A 115 33.69 0.79 -15.22
C ALA A 115 34.96 0.48 -16.06
N GLY A 116 35.39 -0.78 -16.07
CA GLY A 116 36.73 -1.20 -16.51
C GLY A 116 36.79 -2.11 -17.74
N GLU A 117 35.83 -2.04 -18.68
CA GLU A 117 35.87 -2.86 -19.91
C GLU A 117 35.52 -2.13 -21.22
N ARG A 118 35.54 -0.79 -21.29
CA ARG A 118 35.25 -0.07 -22.55
C ARG A 118 36.23 1.01 -23.02
N LEU A 119 37.39 1.19 -22.39
CA LEU A 119 38.33 2.25 -22.80
C LEU A 119 39.78 1.81 -23.03
N VAL A 120 40.05 0.50 -23.20
CA VAL A 120 41.36 0.02 -23.67
C VAL A 120 41.29 -0.33 -25.16
N GLU A 121 40.84 0.60 -26.01
CA GLU A 121 41.26 0.59 -27.40
C GLU A 121 41.22 2.02 -27.97
N LYS A 122 42.39 2.46 -28.44
CA LYS A 122 42.64 3.67 -29.24
C LYS A 122 42.64 5.01 -28.51
N ALA A 123 43.70 5.25 -27.75
CA ALA A 123 44.56 6.42 -27.97
C ALA A 123 45.81 6.33 -27.09
N LYS A 124 46.95 5.95 -27.69
CA LYS A 124 48.24 6.43 -27.22
C LYS A 124 48.93 7.17 -28.38
N PRO A 125 49.26 8.47 -28.20
CA PRO A 125 49.97 9.26 -29.20
C PRO A 125 51.49 9.14 -29.01
N VAL A 126 52.25 9.33 -30.08
CA VAL A 126 53.66 9.80 -30.12
C VAL A 126 53.98 9.99 -31.61
N ALA A 127 53.95 11.21 -32.16
CA ALA A 127 54.98 12.25 -32.07
C ALA A 127 56.35 11.81 -32.60
N GLY A 128 56.55 12.01 -33.91
CA GLY A 128 57.73 12.72 -34.41
C GLY A 128 59.01 11.93 -34.70
N ALA A 129 59.45 12.12 -35.96
CA ALA A 129 60.83 12.37 -36.38
C ALA A 129 61.59 11.26 -37.15
N THR A 130 61.90 11.64 -38.41
CA THR A 130 63.14 11.42 -39.17
C THR A 130 63.31 10.12 -39.99
N GLN A 131 63.24 10.30 -41.33
CA GLN A 131 64.11 9.66 -42.35
C GLN A 131 65.61 9.89 -41.99
N PRO A 132 66.66 9.30 -42.63
CA PRO A 132 66.78 8.71 -43.98
C PRO A 132 67.48 7.32 -43.95
N THR A 133 67.66 6.55 -45.02
CA THR A 133 68.48 6.77 -46.23
C THR A 133 68.17 5.64 -47.21
#